data_AF-A0A2D9BE13-F1
#
_entry.id   AF-A0A2D9BE13-F1
#
_cell.length_a   1.000
_cell.length_b   1.000
_cell.length_c   1.000
_cell.angle_alpha   90.00
_cell.angle_beta   90.00
_cell.angle_gamma   90.00
#
_symmetry.space_group_name_H-M   'P 1'
#
loop_
_entity.id
_entity.type
_entity.pdbx_description
1 polymer ?
#
loop_
_entity_poly.entity_id
_entity_poly.type
_entity_poly.pdbx_seq_one_letter_code
_entity_poly.pdbx_strand_id
1 'polypeptide(L)'
;MPELYLILATIFYWVSTATLLNPIAFILLVLIVSQLIFNKKGMGIFLSCVFILLNLYLILALLSDLFKISVFSISIQKMFFIGAGFLTLNIIMSIVLLFKHINLNSKRTRILG
;
A
#
# COMPACT_ATOMS: atom_id res chain seq x y z
N MET A 1 -6.27 -10.96 5.02
CA MET A 1 -7.04 -9.69 5.16
C MET A 1 -6.16 -8.55 4.68
N PRO A 2 -6.39 -8.00 3.47
CA PRO A 2 -5.51 -6.99 2.88
C PRO A 2 -5.41 -5.72 3.76
N GLU A 3 -6.47 -5.35 4.47
CA GLU A 3 -6.46 -4.19 5.37
C GLU A 3 -5.42 -4.32 6.49
N LEU A 4 -5.35 -5.48 7.13
CA LEU A 4 -4.42 -5.73 8.23
C LEU A 4 -2.96 -5.73 7.76
N TYR A 5 -2.71 -6.26 6.56
CA TYR A 5 -1.40 -6.16 5.93
C TYR A 5 -1.01 -4.70 5.67
N LEU A 6 -1.92 -3.89 5.11
CA LEU A 6 -1.65 -2.48 4.80
C LEU A 6 -1.43 -1.63 6.07
N ILE A 7 -2.08 -1.98 7.19
CA ILE A 7 -1.78 -1.38 8.50
C ILE A 7 -0.32 -1.66 8.88
N LEU A 8 0.09 -2.93 8.85
CA LEU A 8 1.47 -3.33 9.18
C LEU A 8 2.50 -2.67 8.25
N ALA A 9 2.20 -2.61 6.94
CA ALA A 9 3.04 -1.94 5.97
C ALA A 9 3.16 -0.43 6.23
N THR A 10 2.08 0.22 6.65
CA THR A 10 2.07 1.66 7.00
C THR A 10 2.88 1.93 8.27
N ILE A 11 2.77 1.05 9.28
CA ILE A 11 3.59 1.11 10.49
C ILE A 11 5.07 0.91 10.15
N PHE A 12 5.39 -0.09 9.32
CA PHE A 12 6.76 -0.33 8.86
C PHE A 12 7.34 0.88 8.13
N TYR A 13 6.57 1.51 7.24
CA TYR A 13 6.95 2.75 6.57
C TYR A 13 7.22 3.88 7.59
N TRP A 14 6.32 4.07 8.55
CA TRP A 14 6.45 5.12 9.56
C TRP A 14 7.72 4.93 10.39
N VAL A 15 7.96 3.73 10.91
CA VAL A 15 9.18 3.42 11.67
C VAL A 15 10.43 3.63 10.81
N SER A 16 10.38 3.24 9.52
CA SER A 16 11.50 3.43 8.60
C SER A 16 11.81 4.89 8.27
N THR A 17 10.87 5.82 8.49
CA THR A 17 11.11 7.25 8.24
C THR A 17 11.94 7.92 9.35
N ALA A 18 12.16 7.23 10.48
CA ALA A 18 12.85 7.75 11.68
C ALA A 18 12.31 9.08 12.23
N THR A 19 11.11 9.49 11.82
CA THR A 19 10.42 10.71 12.28
C THR A 19 9.29 10.34 13.22
N LEU A 20 9.29 10.97 14.40
CA LEU A 20 8.30 10.73 15.46
C LEU A 20 6.87 11.09 15.00
N LEU A 21 6.73 12.18 14.24
CA LEU A 21 5.47 12.61 13.63
C LEU A 21 5.59 12.57 12.10
N ASN A 22 4.93 11.59 11.48
CA ASN A 22 4.73 11.53 10.05
C ASN A 22 3.22 11.72 9.74
N PRO A 23 2.78 12.94 9.39
CA PRO A 23 1.37 13.24 9.13
C PRO A 23 0.76 12.35 8.03
N ILE A 24 1.55 11.98 7.02
CA ILE A 24 1.11 11.15 5.90
C ILE A 24 0.83 9.73 6.39
N ALA A 25 1.76 9.15 7.15
CA ALA A 25 1.59 7.81 7.73
C ALA A 25 0.36 7.78 8.67
N PHE A 26 0.19 8.81 9.50
CA PHE A 26 -0.95 8.91 10.40
C PHE A 26 -2.29 8.97 9.66
N ILE A 27 -2.40 9.83 8.63
CA ILE A 27 -3.62 9.93 7.81
C ILE A 27 -3.93 8.60 7.13
N LEU A 28 -2.93 7.93 6.55
CA LEU A 28 -3.10 6.61 5.92
C LEU A 28 -3.59 5.58 6.95
N LEU A 29 -3.01 5.56 8.14
CA LEU A 29 -3.39 4.62 9.20
C LEU A 29 -4.85 4.84 9.64
N VAL A 30 -5.25 6.09 9.84
CA VAL A 30 -6.65 6.44 10.16
C VAL A 30 -7.60 6.02 9.04
N LEU A 31 -7.25 6.24 7.77
CA LEU A 31 -8.05 5.81 6.62
C LEU A 31 -8.21 4.28 6.53
N ILE A 32 -7.15 3.52 6.81
CA ILE A 32 -7.22 2.05 6.77
C ILE A 32 -8.03 1.51 7.94
N VAL A 33 -7.86 2.05 9.15
CA VAL A 33 -8.62 1.65 10.33
C VAL A 33 -10.10 1.98 10.16
N SER A 34 -10.41 3.17 9.66
CA SER A 34 -11.80 3.54 9.38
C SER A 34 -12.40 2.68 8.27
N GLN A 35 -11.63 2.28 7.24
CA GLN A 35 -12.09 1.30 6.26
C GLN A 35 -12.40 -0.05 6.89
N LEU A 36 -11.57 -0.50 7.85
CA LEU A 36 -11.76 -1.76 8.56
C LEU A 36 -13.05 -1.76 9.42
N ILE A 37 -13.38 -0.62 10.03
CA ILE A 37 -14.59 -0.46 10.86
C ILE A 37 -15.85 -0.31 9.99
N PHE A 38 -15.84 0.60 9.01
CA PHE A 38 -17.04 0.95 8.23
C PHE A 38 -17.30 0.01 7.06
N ASN A 39 -16.25 -0.66 6.54
CA ASN A 39 -16.28 -1.63 5.45
C ASN A 39 -17.12 -1.18 4.24
N LYS A 40 -17.05 0.12 3.92
CA LYS A 40 -17.82 0.71 2.82
C LYS A 40 -17.13 0.40 1.50
N LYS A 41 -17.92 0.02 0.49
CA LYS A 41 -17.42 -0.27 -0.86
C LYS A 41 -16.63 0.91 -1.45
N GLY A 42 -17.21 2.12 -1.43
CA GLY A 42 -16.57 3.29 -2.04
C GLY A 42 -15.24 3.64 -1.39
N MET A 43 -15.19 3.60 -0.06
CA MET A 43 -13.99 3.91 0.71
C MET A 43 -12.89 2.85 0.54
N GLY A 44 -13.24 1.57 0.41
CA GLY A 44 -12.28 0.50 0.13
C GLY A 44 -11.68 0.60 -1.27
N ILE A 45 -12.50 0.95 -2.28
CA ILE A 45 -12.01 1.20 -3.64
C ILE A 45 -11.09 2.42 -3.65
N PHE A 46 -11.52 3.54 -3.02
CA PHE A 46 -10.72 4.75 -2.92
C PHE A 46 -9.36 4.47 -2.26
N LEU A 47 -9.35 3.80 -1.11
CA LEU A 47 -8.14 3.47 -0.38
C LEU A 47 -7.20 2.57 -1.20
N SER A 48 -7.76 1.59 -1.93
CA SER A 48 -6.98 0.73 -2.81
C SER A 48 -6.30 1.52 -3.92
N CYS A 49 -7.02 2.45 -4.57
CA CYS A 49 -6.46 3.31 -5.61
C CYS A 49 -5.34 4.19 -5.05
N VAL A 50 -5.55 4.83 -3.89
CA VAL A 50 -4.54 5.65 -3.23
C VAL A 50 -3.26 4.85 -2.97
N PHE A 51 -3.39 3.65 -2.40
CA PHE A 51 -2.23 2.79 -2.12
C PHE A 51 -1.51 2.33 -3.39
N ILE A 52 -2.25 1.96 -4.45
CA ILE A 52 -1.65 1.58 -5.73
C ILE A 52 -0.84 2.74 -6.30
N LEU A 53 -1.43 3.95 -6.36
CA LEU A 53 -0.77 5.13 -6.89
C LEU A 53 0.48 5.51 -6.08
N LEU A 54 0.40 5.47 -4.75
CA LEU A 54 1.55 5.75 -3.88
C LEU A 54 2.68 4.74 -4.10
N ASN A 55 2.39 3.44 -4.20
CA ASN A 55 3.42 2.44 -4.42
C ASN A 55 4.00 2.52 -5.84
N LEU A 56 3.20 2.85 -6.86
CA LEU A 56 3.72 3.11 -8.21
C LEU A 56 4.66 4.33 -8.22
N TYR A 57 4.29 5.41 -7.54
CA TYR A 57 5.16 6.57 -7.38
C TYR A 57 6.50 6.20 -6.73
N LEU A 58 6.47 5.38 -5.67
CA LEU A 58 7.69 4.92 -5.00
C LEU A 58 8.54 3.98 -5.88
N ILE A 59 7.92 3.14 -6.71
CA ILE A 59 8.65 2.32 -7.70
C ILE A 59 9.36 3.21 -8.72
N LEU A 60 8.69 4.25 -9.21
CA LEU A 60 9.28 5.22 -10.15
C LEU A 60 10.45 5.97 -9.50
N ALA A 61 10.31 6.36 -8.22
CA ALA A 61 11.40 6.99 -7.48
C ALA A 61 12.60 6.05 -7.32
N LEU A 62 12.35 4.80 -6.93
CA LEU A 62 13.40 3.78 -6.76
C LEU A 62 14.10 3.47 -8.09
N LEU A 63 13.36 3.41 -9.20
CA LEU A 63 13.92 3.27 -10.54
C LEU A 63 14.72 4.51 -10.98
N SER A 64 14.25 5.72 -10.64
CA SER A 64 14.99 6.96 -10.91
C SER A 64 16.34 6.97 -10.21
N ASP A 65 16.42 6.48 -8.97
CA ASP A 65 17.68 6.39 -8.24
C ASP A 65 18.59 5.33 -8.84
N LEU A 66 18.06 4.20 -9.31
CA LEU A 66 18.86 3.21 -10.05
C LEU A 66 19.58 3.79 -11.27
N PHE A 67 18.92 4.66 -12.04
CA PHE A 67 19.52 5.27 -13.22
C PHE A 67 20.63 6.29 -12.89
N LYS A 68 20.68 6.80 -11.66
CA LYS A 68 21.74 7.73 -11.21
C LYS A 68 22.98 7.01 -10.68
N ILE A 69 22.88 5.71 -10.41
CA ILE A 69 23.96 4.96 -9.78
C ILE A 69 25.00 4.56 -10.83
N SER A 70 26.23 5.03 -10.65
CA SER A 70 27.39 4.66 -11.48
C SER A 70 28.06 3.35 -11.03
N VAL A 71 27.93 3.00 -9.74
CA VAL A 71 28.52 1.77 -9.15
C VAL A 71 27.48 1.02 -8.35
N PHE A 72 27.13 -0.18 -8.82
CA PHE A 72 26.18 -1.06 -8.17
C PHE A 72 26.82 -1.79 -6.98
N SER A 73 26.90 -1.12 -5.83
CA SER A 73 27.50 -1.68 -4.60
C SER A 73 26.57 -2.70 -3.91
N ILE A 74 27.13 -3.55 -3.04
CA ILE A 74 26.36 -4.51 -2.22
C ILE A 74 25.28 -3.81 -1.37
N SER A 75 25.56 -2.60 -0.88
CA SER A 75 24.59 -1.85 -0.07
C SER A 75 23.37 -1.42 -0.89
N ILE A 76 23.61 -0.92 -2.11
CA ILE A 76 22.56 -0.50 -3.04
C ILE A 76 21.70 -1.70 -3.48
N GLN A 77 22.33 -2.84 -3.79
CA GLN A 77 21.60 -4.06 -4.13
C GLN A 77 20.64 -4.50 -3.02
N LYS A 78 21.08 -4.47 -1.75
CA LYS A 78 20.22 -4.82 -0.62
C LYS A 78 19.03 -3.89 -0.50
N MET A 79 19.24 -2.58 -0.58
CA MET A 79 18.15 -1.60 -0.51
C MET A 79 17.16 -1.77 -1.68
N PHE A 80 17.68 -2.03 -2.89
CA PHE A 80 16.86 -2.28 -4.06
C PHE A 80 15.98 -3.52 -3.90
N PHE A 81 16.56 -4.67 -3.54
CA PHE A 81 15.80 -5.92 -3.42
C PHE A 81 14.75 -5.85 -2.30
N ILE A 82 15.10 -5.29 -1.14
CA ILE A 82 14.18 -5.14 -0.02
C ILE A 82 13.07 -4.14 -0.36
N GLY A 83 13.43 -2.98 -0.93
CA GLY A 83 12.49 -1.94 -1.32
C GLY A 83 11.53 -2.41 -2.41
N ALA A 84 12.06 -2.99 -3.49
CA ALA A 84 11.25 -3.53 -4.59
C ALA A 84 10.32 -4.66 -4.12
N GLY A 85 10.81 -5.56 -3.26
CA GLY A 85 9.99 -6.62 -2.66
C GLY A 85 8.84 -6.05 -1.83
N PHE A 86 9.13 -5.09 -0.96
CA PHE A 86 8.12 -4.42 -0.13
C PHE A 86 7.05 -3.70 -0.98
N LEU A 87 7.47 -2.91 -1.97
CA LEU A 87 6.56 -2.18 -2.86
C LEU A 87 5.69 -3.11 -3.70
N THR A 88 6.26 -4.22 -4.19
CA THR A 88 5.52 -5.22 -4.96
C THR A 88 4.44 -5.88 -4.11
N LEU A 89 4.77 -6.29 -2.89
CA LEU A 89 3.79 -6.88 -1.97
C LEU A 89 2.68 -5.90 -1.60
N ASN A 90 3.00 -4.62 -1.38
CA ASN A 90 1.99 -3.58 -1.15
C ASN A 90 1.04 -3.43 -2.33
N ILE A 91 1.54 -3.42 -3.56
CA ILE A 91 0.70 -3.35 -4.77
C ILE A 91 -0.22 -4.56 -4.85
N ILE A 92 0.31 -5.77 -4.67
CA ILE A 92 -0.48 -7.00 -4.69
C ILE A 92 -1.62 -6.91 -3.66
N MET A 93 -1.31 -6.53 -2.42
CA MET A 93 -2.32 -6.45 -1.36
C MET A 93 -3.34 -5.34 -1.59
N SER A 94 -2.93 -4.24 -2.24
CA SER A 94 -3.83 -3.15 -2.63
C SER A 94 -4.76 -3.55 -3.78
N ILE A 95 -4.27 -4.34 -4.75
CA ILE A 95 -5.09 -4.93 -5.82
C ILE A 95 -6.08 -5.94 -5.23
N VAL A 96 -5.66 -6.77 -4.27
CA VAL A 96 -6.56 -7.68 -3.55
C VAL A 96 -7.65 -6.90 -2.79
N LEU A 97 -7.29 -5.78 -2.14
CA LEU A 97 -8.26 -4.88 -1.50
C LEU A 97 -9.26 -4.33 -2.51
N LEU A 98 -8.80 -3.93 -3.71
CA LEU A 98 -9.64 -3.40 -4.78
C LEU A 98 -10.66 -4.45 -5.26
N PHE A 99 -10.20 -5.66 -5.57
CA PHE A 99 -11.09 -6.74 -6.00
C PHE A 99 -12.10 -7.15 -4.92
N LYS A 100 -11.67 -7.17 -3.64
CA LYS A 100 -12.56 -7.44 -2.51
C LYS A 100 -13.73 -6.45 -2.47
N HIS A 101 -13.48 -5.16 -2.69
CA HIS A 101 -14.51 -4.11 -2.58
C HIS A 101 -15.33 -3.95 -3.85
N ILE A 102 -14.77 -4.17 -5.04
CA ILE A 102 -15.54 -4.17 -6.29
C ILE A 102 -16.64 -5.25 -6.24
N ASN A 103 -16.28 -6.45 -5.81
CA ASN A 103 -17.19 -7.61 -5.74
C ASN A 103 -18.17 -7.58 -4.55
N LEU A 104 -18.03 -6.61 -3.64
CA LEU A 104 -18.79 -6.56 -2.38
C LEU A 104 -20.31 -6.37 -2.59
N ASN A 105 -20.73 -5.68 -3.66
CA ASN A 105 -22.16 -5.55 -4.01
C ASN A 105 -22.73 -6.73 -4.80
N SER A 106 -21.89 -7.48 -5.55
CA SER A 106 -22.34 -8.61 -6.37
C SER A 106 -22.90 -9.75 -5.50
N LYS A 107 -22.34 -9.96 -4.31
CA LYS A 107 -22.87 -10.95 -3.36
C LYS A 107 -24.17 -10.52 -2.67
N ARG A 108 -24.39 -9.23 -2.42
CA ARG A 108 -25.61 -8.75 -1.72
C ARG A 108 -26.86 -8.92 -2.60
N THR A 109 -26.77 -8.70 -3.91
CA THR A 109 -27.88 -8.89 -4.84
C THR A 109 -28.20 -10.36 -5.08
N ARG A 110 -27.20 -11.25 -5.03
CA ARG A 110 -27.39 -12.71 -5.21
C ARG A 110 -28.11 -13.43 -4.06
N ILE A 111 -28.24 -12.79 -2.89
CA ILE A 111 -28.93 -13.35 -1.72
C ILE A 111 -30.40 -12.91 -1.68
N LEU A 112 -30.76 -11.90 -2.47
CA LEU A 112 -32.09 -11.27 -2.45
C LEU A 112 -32.90 -11.48 -3.74
N GLY A 113 -32.39 -12.29 -4.69
CA GLY A 113 -33.11 -12.70 -5.90
C GLY A 113 -33.13 -14.22 -6.00
#